data_AF-A0A2G9T434-F1
#
_entry.id   AF-A0A2G9T434-F1
#
_cell.length_a   1.000
_cell.length_b   1.000
_cell.length_c   1.000
_cell.angle_alpha   90.00
_cell.angle_beta   90.00
_cell.angle_gamma   90.00
#
_symmetry.space_group_name_H-M   'P 1'
#
loop_
_entity.id
_entity.type
_entity.pdbx_description
1 polymer ?
#
loop_
_entity_poly.entity_id
_entity_poly.type
_entity_poly.pdbx_seq_one_letter_code
_entity_poly.pdbx_strand_id
1 'polypeptide(L)'
;AEVSAEDTYEYCELLRVLESEYQQLRDLSAGRMLDLDSLIAFVRAAQMELVWVSEREEIEVTRNWSDVKQLDLPMLTNYYKQLLHEMELREKQYNDVHNQGAALLNQGHPAVHVIEVYLRTMQNQWDWLLALSKCLEEHLRDALNLKSVRFMS
;
A
#
# COMPACT_ATOMS: atom_id res chain seq x y z
N ALA A 1 -53.73 25.73 -32.42
CA ALA A 1 -53.92 26.20 -31.04
C ALA A 1 -52.83 27.22 -30.79
N GLU A 2 -53.18 28.45 -30.40
CA GLU A 2 -52.20 29.43 -29.92
C GLU A 2 -51.66 28.92 -28.57
N VAL A 3 -50.34 28.85 -28.43
CA VAL A 3 -49.69 28.48 -27.17
C VAL A 3 -49.85 29.64 -26.21
N SER A 4 -50.39 29.40 -25.02
CA SER A 4 -50.58 30.45 -24.01
C SER A 4 -49.22 31.00 -23.56
N ALA A 5 -49.19 32.28 -23.17
CA ALA A 5 -48.02 32.87 -22.53
C ALA A 5 -47.67 32.14 -21.21
N GLU A 6 -48.68 31.57 -20.54
CA GLU A 6 -48.54 30.78 -19.32
C GLU A 6 -47.88 29.42 -19.60
N ASP A 7 -48.32 28.71 -20.65
CA ASP A 7 -47.68 27.46 -21.13
C ASP A 7 -46.21 27.68 -21.55
N THR A 8 -45.90 28.86 -22.10
CA THR A 8 -44.55 29.23 -22.51
C THR A 8 -43.64 29.48 -21.30
N TYR A 9 -44.17 30.10 -20.24
CA TYR A 9 -43.45 30.34 -18.99
C TYR A 9 -43.17 29.03 -18.24
N GLU A 10 -44.18 28.15 -18.11
CA GLU A 10 -44.01 26.83 -17.49
C GLU A 10 -42.96 25.99 -18.22
N TYR A 11 -42.95 25.99 -19.55
CA TYR A 11 -41.94 25.32 -20.35
C TYR A 11 -40.52 25.87 -20.08
N CYS A 12 -40.36 27.19 -20.02
CA CYS A 12 -39.07 27.81 -19.72
C CYS A 12 -38.54 27.43 -18.32
N GLU A 13 -39.40 27.39 -17.30
CA GLU A 13 -38.99 26.94 -15.97
C GLU A 13 -38.62 25.46 -15.94
N LEU A 14 -39.39 24.59 -16.61
CA LEU A 14 -39.05 23.16 -16.73
C LEU A 14 -37.71 22.94 -17.44
N LEU A 15 -37.45 23.68 -18.52
CA LEU A 15 -36.17 23.63 -19.24
C LEU A 15 -35.02 24.09 -18.34
N ARG A 16 -35.19 25.18 -17.59
CA ARG A 16 -34.18 25.69 -16.65
C ARG A 16 -33.84 24.68 -15.55
N VAL A 17 -34.85 24.01 -15.00
CA VAL A 17 -34.66 22.94 -14.02
C VAL A 17 -33.89 21.78 -14.66
N LEU A 18 -34.30 21.32 -15.84
CA LEU A 18 -33.62 20.24 -16.55
C LEU A 18 -32.15 20.54 -16.83
N GLU A 19 -31.84 21.74 -17.31
CA GLU A 19 -30.47 22.19 -17.56
C GLU A 19 -29.63 22.21 -16.28
N SER A 20 -30.23 22.66 -15.16
CA SER A 20 -29.57 22.67 -13.86
C SER A 20 -29.28 21.26 -13.34
N GLU A 21 -30.26 20.36 -13.39
CA GLU A 21 -30.11 18.96 -12.96
C GLU A 21 -29.09 18.22 -13.83
N TYR A 22 -29.11 18.45 -15.14
CA TYR A 22 -28.12 17.87 -16.05
C TYR A 22 -26.69 18.35 -15.75
N GLN A 23 -26.52 19.65 -15.47
CA GLN A 23 -25.22 20.19 -15.09
C GLN A 23 -24.72 19.58 -13.76
N GLN A 24 -25.57 19.48 -12.75
CA GLN A 24 -25.25 18.81 -11.49
C GLN A 24 -24.82 17.35 -11.71
N LEU A 25 -25.56 16.60 -12.53
CA LEU A 25 -25.23 15.21 -12.86
C LEU A 25 -23.87 15.10 -13.55
N ARG A 26 -23.57 16.02 -14.47
CA ARG A 26 -22.28 16.08 -15.16
C ARG A 26 -21.13 16.32 -14.20
N ASP A 27 -21.29 17.26 -13.27
CA ASP A 27 -20.26 17.59 -12.28
C ASP A 27 -20.03 16.43 -11.30
N LEU A 28 -21.10 15.79 -10.84
CA LEU A 28 -21.02 14.57 -10.01
C LEU A 28 -20.32 13.42 -10.75
N SER A 29 -20.62 13.22 -12.04
CA SER A 29 -19.98 12.19 -12.85
C SER A 29 -18.48 12.47 -13.05
N ALA A 30 -18.10 13.72 -13.26
CA ALA A 30 -16.71 14.12 -13.40
C ALA A 30 -15.95 13.94 -12.08
N GLY A 31 -16.53 14.36 -10.96
CA GLY A 31 -15.94 14.17 -9.62
C GLY A 31 -15.71 12.69 -9.31
N ARG A 32 -16.72 11.84 -9.55
CA ARG A 32 -16.60 10.39 -9.35
C ARG A 32 -15.48 9.76 -10.19
N MET A 33 -15.27 10.24 -11.42
CA MET A 33 -14.19 9.74 -12.26
C MET A 33 -12.81 10.09 -11.68
N LEU A 34 -12.64 11.32 -11.19
CA LEU A 34 -11.40 11.75 -10.52
C LEU A 34 -11.13 10.94 -9.24
N ASP A 35 -12.16 10.71 -8.42
CA ASP A 35 -12.05 9.87 -7.23
C ASP A 35 -11.58 8.45 -7.61
N LEU A 36 -12.22 7.82 -8.60
CA LEU A 36 -11.85 6.48 -9.05
C LEU A 36 -10.42 6.42 -9.57
N ASP A 37 -9.99 7.38 -10.38
CA ASP A 37 -8.63 7.43 -10.92
C ASP A 37 -7.60 7.54 -9.79
N SER A 38 -7.86 8.40 -8.80
CA SER A 38 -6.98 8.59 -7.65
C SER A 38 -6.91 7.35 -6.75
N LEU A 39 -8.04 6.68 -6.52
CA LEU A 39 -8.12 5.46 -5.74
C LEU A 39 -7.40 4.30 -6.43
N ILE A 40 -7.61 4.12 -7.74
CA ILE A 40 -6.97 3.06 -8.51
C ILE A 40 -5.44 3.25 -8.50
N ALA A 41 -4.98 4.49 -8.68
CA ALA A 41 -3.56 4.80 -8.62
C ALA A 41 -2.94 4.43 -7.27
N PHE A 42 -3.58 4.84 -6.17
CA PHE A 42 -3.13 4.50 -4.81
C PHE A 42 -3.15 2.99 -4.55
N VAL A 43 -4.26 2.30 -4.86
CA VAL A 43 -4.40 0.86 -4.59
C VAL A 43 -3.36 0.05 -5.36
N ARG A 44 -3.10 0.39 -6.64
CA ARG A 44 -2.06 -0.28 -7.43
C ARG A 44 -0.68 -0.10 -6.82
N ALA A 45 -0.34 1.12 -6.40
CA ALA A 45 0.94 1.40 -5.77
C ALA A 45 1.08 0.64 -4.44
N ALA A 46 0.03 0.64 -3.60
CA ALA A 46 -0.01 -0.10 -2.35
C ALA A 46 0.17 -1.62 -2.56
N GLN A 47 -0.49 -2.19 -3.57
CA GLN A 47 -0.35 -3.60 -3.92
C GLN A 47 1.07 -3.96 -4.34
N MET A 48 1.76 -3.09 -5.08
CA MET A 48 3.15 -3.34 -5.47
C MET A 48 4.08 -3.43 -4.25
N GLU A 49 3.91 -2.54 -3.27
CA GLU A 49 4.70 -2.59 -2.04
C GLU A 49 4.35 -3.82 -1.19
N LEU A 50 3.06 -4.18 -1.08
CA LEU A 50 2.62 -5.36 -0.35
C LEU A 50 3.15 -6.67 -0.96
N VAL A 51 3.16 -6.79 -2.30
CA VAL A 51 3.75 -7.94 -2.99
C VAL A 51 5.23 -8.04 -2.69
N TRP A 52 5.96 -6.91 -2.78
CA TRP A 52 7.39 -6.89 -2.50
C TRP A 52 7.70 -7.36 -1.07
N VAL A 53 6.95 -6.88 -0.08
CA VAL A 53 7.11 -7.32 1.32
C VAL A 53 6.80 -8.81 1.48
N SER A 54 5.69 -9.29 0.88
CA SER A 54 5.27 -10.69 0.95
C SER A 54 6.34 -11.65 0.40
N GLU A 55 7.02 -11.29 -0.70
CA GLU A 55 8.09 -12.11 -1.27
C GLU A 55 9.28 -12.28 -0.29
N ARG A 56 9.61 -11.25 0.50
CA ARG A 56 10.69 -11.32 1.50
C ARG A 56 10.24 -12.06 2.75
N GLU A 57 9.02 -11.82 3.19
CA GLU A 57 8.39 -12.53 4.30
C GLU A 57 8.43 -14.05 4.07
N GLU A 58 8.02 -14.51 2.89
CA GLU A 58 7.97 -15.95 2.58
C GLU A 58 9.34 -16.63 2.74
N ILE A 59 10.41 -15.95 2.31
CA ILE A 59 11.77 -16.46 2.44
C ILE A 59 12.15 -16.65 3.92
N GLU A 60 11.86 -15.65 4.77
CA GLU A 60 12.26 -15.69 6.17
C GLU A 60 11.41 -16.64 7.01
N VAL A 61 10.09 -16.66 6.79
CA VAL A 61 9.16 -17.53 7.52
C VAL A 61 9.43 -19.01 7.20
N THR A 62 9.86 -19.33 5.98
CA THR A 62 10.15 -20.72 5.57
C THR A 62 11.57 -21.17 5.91
N ARG A 63 12.44 -20.28 6.39
CA ARG A 63 13.85 -20.58 6.68
C ARG A 63 13.97 -21.50 7.89
N ASN A 64 14.58 -22.68 7.69
CA ASN A 64 14.83 -23.64 8.76
C ASN A 64 16.15 -23.35 9.50
N TRP A 65 16.05 -22.97 10.78
CA TRP A 65 17.21 -22.72 11.66
C TRP A 65 17.67 -23.93 12.47
N SER A 66 16.96 -25.06 12.39
CA SER A 66 17.13 -26.20 13.30
C SER A 66 18.45 -26.95 13.13
N ASP A 67 19.04 -26.96 11.92
CA ASP A 67 20.32 -27.61 11.64
C ASP A 67 21.38 -26.62 11.15
N VAL A 68 22.07 -25.99 12.12
CA VAL A 68 23.15 -25.02 11.86
C VAL A 68 24.29 -25.59 11.00
N LYS A 69 24.46 -26.92 10.93
CA LYS A 69 25.51 -27.52 10.09
C LYS A 69 25.19 -27.43 8.59
N GLN A 70 23.90 -27.38 8.25
CA GLN A 70 23.44 -27.25 6.86
C GLN A 70 23.34 -25.79 6.40
N LEU A 71 23.52 -24.83 7.32
CA LEU A 71 23.47 -23.41 7.00
C LEU A 71 24.82 -22.89 6.47
N ASP A 72 24.79 -22.29 5.28
CA ASP A 72 25.86 -21.45 4.74
C ASP A 72 25.81 -20.06 5.40
N LEU A 73 26.48 -19.93 6.55
CA LEU A 73 26.49 -18.67 7.32
C LEU A 73 27.13 -17.49 6.57
N PRO A 74 28.24 -17.66 5.82
CA PRO A 74 28.75 -16.60 4.94
C PRO A 74 27.72 -16.10 3.93
N MET A 75 27.03 -17.01 3.24
CA MET A 75 25.97 -16.65 2.29
C MET A 75 24.82 -15.92 2.99
N LEU A 76 24.36 -16.43 4.14
CA LEU A 76 23.26 -15.79 4.89
C LEU A 76 23.64 -14.41 5.45
N THR A 77 24.90 -14.21 5.84
CA THR A 77 25.39 -12.90 6.30
C THR A 77 25.36 -11.89 5.16
N ASN A 78 25.72 -12.30 3.94
CA ASN A 78 25.61 -11.45 2.76
C ASN A 78 24.15 -11.17 2.39
N TYR A 79 23.29 -12.19 2.46
CA TYR A 79 21.86 -12.04 2.27
C TYR A 79 21.25 -11.02 3.25
N TYR A 80 21.58 -11.11 4.54
CA TYR A 80 21.10 -10.15 5.55
C TYR A 80 21.47 -8.70 5.18
N LYS A 81 22.73 -8.46 4.79
CA LYS A 81 23.19 -7.13 4.34
C LYS A 81 22.43 -6.65 3.10
N GLN A 82 22.19 -7.56 2.16
CA GLN A 82 21.41 -7.25 0.96
C GLN A 82 19.96 -6.92 1.31
N LEU A 83 19.31 -7.70 2.18
CA LEU A 83 17.95 -7.45 2.63
C LEU A 83 17.82 -6.06 3.27
N LEU A 84 18.73 -5.70 4.18
CA LEU A 84 18.73 -4.37 4.80
C LEU A 84 18.89 -3.25 3.77
N HIS A 85 19.79 -3.43 2.81
CA HIS A 85 19.99 -2.44 1.76
C HIS A 85 18.76 -2.30 0.85
N GLU A 86 18.12 -3.42 0.47
CA GLU A 86 16.88 -3.39 -0.29
C GLU A 86 15.75 -2.71 0.49
N MET A 87 15.64 -2.97 1.80
CA MET A 87 14.66 -2.30 2.67
C MET A 87 14.91 -0.79 2.75
N GLU A 88 16.15 -0.35 2.93
CA GLU A 88 16.52 1.07 2.95
C GLU A 88 16.15 1.77 1.62
N LEU A 89 16.45 1.13 0.49
CA LEU A 89 16.09 1.66 -0.82
C LEU A 89 14.58 1.76 -1.02
N ARG A 90 13.82 0.79 -0.48
CA ARG A 90 12.36 0.67 -0.60
C ARG A 90 11.58 1.57 0.34
N GLU A 91 12.15 1.92 1.49
CA GLU A 91 11.50 2.74 2.51
C GLU A 91 10.97 4.06 1.92
N LYS A 92 11.70 4.65 0.97
CA LYS A 92 11.23 5.86 0.29
C LYS A 92 9.94 5.63 -0.49
N GLN A 93 9.88 4.62 -1.36
CA GLN A 93 8.67 4.33 -2.14
C GLN A 93 7.50 3.94 -1.25
N TYR A 94 7.75 3.12 -0.22
CA TYR A 94 6.76 2.79 0.79
C TYR A 94 6.15 4.05 1.42
N ASN A 95 6.99 4.98 1.88
CA ASN A 95 6.57 6.23 2.50
C ASN A 95 5.81 7.13 1.52
N ASP A 96 6.24 7.21 0.26
CA ASP A 96 5.55 7.98 -0.77
C ASP A 96 4.12 7.47 -0.99
N VAL A 97 3.92 6.14 -1.07
CA VAL A 97 2.60 5.52 -1.22
C VAL A 97 1.74 5.69 0.04
N HIS A 98 2.33 5.52 1.22
CA HIS A 98 1.63 5.74 2.49
C HIS A 98 1.16 7.20 2.63
N ASN A 99 2.03 8.16 2.29
CA ASN A 99 1.70 9.58 2.29
C ASN A 99 0.63 9.93 1.25
N GLN A 100 0.65 9.30 0.08
CA GLN A 100 -0.41 9.44 -0.92
C GLN A 100 -1.77 9.01 -0.37
N GLY A 101 -1.83 7.85 0.29
CA GLY A 101 -3.07 7.38 0.93
C GLY A 101 -3.56 8.32 2.03
N ALA A 102 -2.65 8.80 2.89
CA ALA A 102 -2.98 9.78 3.93
C ALA A 102 -3.49 11.11 3.34
N ALA A 103 -2.92 11.55 2.21
CA ALA A 103 -3.39 12.73 1.50
C ALA A 103 -4.81 12.57 0.96
N LEU A 104 -5.16 11.39 0.40
CA LEU A 104 -6.53 11.10 -0.05
C LEU A 104 -7.53 11.16 1.12
N LEU A 105 -7.16 10.65 2.29
CA LEU A 105 -7.99 10.75 3.49
C LEU A 105 -8.18 12.20 3.93
N ASN A 106 -7.11 13.00 3.95
CA ASN A 106 -7.17 14.41 4.32
C ASN A 106 -8.00 15.25 3.33
N GLN A 107 -8.08 14.82 2.07
CA GLN A 107 -8.91 15.45 1.03
C GLN A 107 -10.39 15.03 1.10
N GLY A 108 -10.77 14.13 2.02
CA GLY A 108 -12.15 13.68 2.17
C GLY A 108 -12.59 12.71 1.07
N HIS A 109 -11.68 11.94 0.50
CA HIS A 109 -11.98 10.99 -0.56
C HIS A 109 -13.09 10.00 -0.15
N PRO A 110 -14.12 9.75 -0.98
CA PRO A 110 -15.30 8.98 -0.57
C PRO A 110 -15.02 7.51 -0.20
N ALA A 111 -13.94 6.93 -0.71
CA ALA A 111 -13.51 5.56 -0.40
C ALA A 111 -12.65 5.43 0.87
N VAL A 112 -12.94 6.22 1.91
CA VAL A 112 -12.18 6.28 3.19
C VAL A 112 -11.81 4.88 3.71
N HIS A 113 -12.80 4.01 3.86
CA HIS A 113 -12.60 2.69 4.45
C HIS A 113 -11.58 1.83 3.69
N VAL A 114 -11.62 1.87 2.35
CA VAL A 114 -10.69 1.11 1.51
C VAL A 114 -9.27 1.63 1.70
N ILE A 115 -9.10 2.95 1.70
CA ILE A 115 -7.79 3.59 1.87
C ILE A 115 -7.20 3.24 3.24
N GLU A 116 -7.99 3.34 4.32
CA GLU A 116 -7.57 2.98 5.67
C GLU A 116 -7.14 1.51 5.80
N VAL A 117 -7.87 0.58 5.17
CA VAL A 117 -7.52 -0.84 5.18
C VAL A 117 -6.16 -1.07 4.52
N TYR A 118 -5.90 -0.45 3.37
CA TYR A 118 -4.61 -0.56 2.68
C TYR A 118 -3.48 0.05 3.51
N LEU A 119 -3.65 1.26 4.04
CA LEU A 119 -2.64 1.90 4.89
C LEU A 119 -2.27 1.05 6.10
N ARG A 120 -3.28 0.53 6.81
CA ARG A 120 -3.05 -0.35 7.96
C ARG A 120 -2.34 -1.64 7.56
N THR A 121 -2.74 -2.25 6.45
CA THR A 121 -2.14 -3.49 5.96
C THR A 121 -0.69 -3.28 5.55
N MET A 122 -0.38 -2.19 4.86
CA MET A 122 0.98 -1.78 4.51
C MET A 122 1.84 -1.60 5.75
N GLN A 123 1.34 -0.87 6.76
CA GLN A 123 2.04 -0.66 8.03
C GLN A 123 2.34 -1.98 8.75
N ASN A 124 1.33 -2.83 8.90
CA ASN A 124 1.50 -4.12 9.57
C ASN A 124 2.53 -5.01 8.86
N GLN A 125 2.48 -5.09 7.53
CA GLN A 125 3.42 -5.90 6.75
C GLN A 125 4.85 -5.34 6.82
N TRP A 126 5.01 -4.02 6.78
CA TRP A 126 6.32 -3.39 6.92
C TRP A 126 6.93 -3.62 8.30
N ASP A 127 6.13 -3.42 9.36
CA ASP A 127 6.55 -3.69 10.74
C ASP A 127 6.90 -5.16 10.94
N TRP A 128 6.17 -6.05 10.30
CA TRP A 128 6.46 -7.49 10.32
C TRP A 128 7.79 -7.83 9.64
N LEU A 129 8.07 -7.25 8.47
CA LEU A 129 9.37 -7.44 7.80
C LEU A 129 10.54 -6.90 8.64
N LEU A 130 10.36 -5.78 9.33
CA LEU A 130 11.34 -5.25 10.28
C LEU A 130 11.56 -6.20 11.48
N ALA A 131 10.53 -6.90 11.94
CA ALA A 131 10.66 -7.90 12.98
C ALA A 131 11.41 -9.15 12.48
N LEU A 132 11.12 -9.60 11.25
CA LEU A 132 11.82 -10.72 10.61
C LEU A 132 13.30 -10.42 10.38
N SER A 133 13.66 -9.20 9.95
CA SER A 133 15.07 -8.83 9.75
C SER A 133 15.86 -8.83 11.06
N LYS A 134 15.25 -8.41 12.18
CA LYS A 134 15.83 -8.52 13.52
C LYS A 134 15.99 -9.98 13.95
N CYS A 135 14.98 -10.82 13.71
CA CYS A 135 15.04 -12.24 14.01
C CYS A 135 16.19 -12.93 13.25
N LEU A 136 16.35 -12.60 11.96
CA LEU A 136 17.46 -13.06 11.13
C LEU A 136 18.82 -12.63 11.69
N GLU A 137 18.97 -11.39 12.12
CA GLU A 137 20.20 -10.89 12.76
C GLU A 137 20.56 -11.69 14.02
N GLU A 138 19.59 -11.88 14.92
CA GLU A 138 19.79 -12.61 16.17
C GLU A 138 20.17 -14.07 15.92
N HIS A 139 19.46 -14.74 15.02
CA HIS A 139 19.77 -16.12 14.66
C HIS A 139 21.15 -16.27 14.00
N LEU A 140 21.56 -15.32 13.15
CA LEU A 140 22.90 -15.32 12.56
C LEU A 140 23.98 -15.18 13.64
N ARG A 141 23.80 -14.23 14.56
CA ARG A 141 24.72 -14.01 15.68
C ARG A 141 24.88 -15.28 16.52
N ASP A 142 23.77 -15.92 16.89
CA ASP A 142 23.79 -17.11 17.72
C ASP A 142 24.42 -18.31 16.99
N ALA A 143 24.12 -18.50 15.71
CA ALA A 143 24.72 -19.55 14.89
C ALA A 143 26.24 -19.38 14.72
N LEU A 144 26.71 -18.14 14.54
CA LEU A 144 28.14 -17.83 14.45
C LEU A 144 28.85 -18.09 15.79
N ASN A 145 28.22 -17.70 16.91
CA ASN A 145 28.75 -17.94 18.25
C ASN A 145 28.88 -19.44 18.53
N LEU A 146 27.87 -20.25 18.18
CA LEU A 146 27.92 -21.71 18.33
C LEU A 146 29.02 -22.36 17.50
N LYS A 147 29.29 -21.86 16.28
CA LYS A 147 30.44 -22.33 15.49
C LYS A 147 31.76 -21.97 16.20
N SER A 148 31.91 -20.73 16.67
CA SER A 148 33.12 -20.26 17.36
C SER A 148 33.45 -21.10 18.60
N VAL A 149 32.47 -21.34 19.48
CA VAL A 149 32.66 -22.15 20.70
C VAL A 149 33.09 -23.58 20.38
N ARG A 150 32.54 -24.19 19.33
CA ARG A 150 32.91 -25.56 18.90
C ARG A 150 34.30 -25.67 18.26
N PHE A 151 34.87 -24.58 17.75
CA PHE A 151 36.27 -24.58 17.27
C PHE A 151 37.28 -24.43 18.41
N MET A 152 36.85 -23.99 19.59
CA MET A 152 37.70 -23.81 20.78
C MET A 152 37.69 -25.02 21.74
N SER A 153 36.78 -25.98 21.54
CA SER A 153 36.67 -27.24 22.30
C SER A 153 37.25 -28.43 21.54
#